data_AF-A0A839GNH5-F1
#
_entry.id   AF-A0A839GNH5-F1
#
_cell.length_a   1.000
_cell.length_b   1.000
_cell.length_c   1.000
_cell.angle_alpha   90.00
_cell.angle_beta   90.00
_cell.angle_gamma   90.00
#
_symmetry.space_group_name_H-M   'P 1'
#
loop_
_entity.id
_entity.type
_entity.pdbx_description
1 polymer ?
#
loop_
_entity_poly.entity_id
_entity_poly.type
_entity_poly.pdbx_seq_one_letter_code
_entity_poly.pdbx_strand_id
1 'polypeptide(L)'
;MDQEGVKCLLVHEISRLGRNTAEVLNLLKILEGKGVSVYIHYLVLTFSAKEDSNQIFTTLEITIKVDLARMWSEDLKLSIKSGIRNSKAQGLHSCRRGNSTENRENFLGKHKEVIKYQKREVLQRDY
;
A
#
# COMPACT_ATOMS: atom_id res chain seq x y z
N MET A 1 -28.81 2.11 -24.10
CA MET A 1 -28.37 1.41 -22.88
C MET A 1 -27.47 2.37 -22.16
N ASP A 2 -28.03 3.13 -21.23
CA ASP A 2 -27.26 4.05 -20.40
C ASP A 2 -26.35 3.21 -19.53
N GLN A 3 -25.04 3.22 -19.82
CA GLN A 3 -24.08 2.64 -18.89
C GLN A 3 -24.12 3.52 -17.64
N GLU A 4 -24.73 3.03 -16.57
CA GLU A 4 -24.72 3.68 -15.27
C GLU A 4 -23.27 3.83 -14.80
N GLY A 5 -22.69 4.99 -15.12
CA GLY A 5 -21.34 5.35 -14.74
C GLY A 5 -21.21 5.44 -13.22
N VAL A 6 -20.05 5.02 -12.71
CA VAL A 6 -19.74 5.12 -11.28
C VAL A 6 -19.74 6.58 -10.87
N LYS A 7 -20.64 6.97 -9.97
CA LYS A 7 -20.76 8.36 -9.48
C LYS A 7 -19.94 8.63 -8.21
N CYS A 8 -19.68 7.60 -7.41
CA CYS A 8 -19.03 7.74 -6.12
C CYS A 8 -18.10 6.56 -5.82
N LEU A 9 -16.92 6.85 -5.28
CA LEU A 9 -15.95 5.87 -4.79
C LEU A 9 -15.82 5.99 -3.27
N LEU A 10 -16.15 4.91 -2.56
CA LEU A 10 -15.98 4.81 -1.11
C LEU A 10 -14.66 4.11 -0.80
N VAL A 11 -13.80 4.77 -0.03
CA VAL A 11 -12.46 4.27 0.29
C VAL A 11 -12.23 4.37 1.79
N HIS A 12 -11.62 3.35 2.38
CA HIS A 12 -11.35 3.34 3.82
C HIS A 12 -10.31 4.41 4.21
N GLU A 13 -9.23 4.55 3.44
CA GLU A 13 -8.09 5.42 3.74
C GLU A 13 -7.39 5.90 2.45
N ILE A 14 -6.65 7.01 2.52
CA ILE A 14 -6.01 7.63 1.34
C ILE A 14 -4.91 6.76 0.71
N SER A 15 -4.28 5.88 1.49
CA SER A 15 -3.24 4.96 1.01
C SER A 15 -3.75 3.93 0.00
N ARG A 16 -5.07 3.76 -0.14
CA ARG A 16 -5.70 2.89 -1.16
C ARG A 16 -5.79 3.55 -2.53
N LEU A 17 -5.57 4.87 -2.62
CA LEU A 17 -5.63 5.62 -3.87
C LEU A 17 -4.30 5.65 -4.63
N GLY A 18 -3.17 5.44 -3.94
CA GLY A 18 -1.86 5.50 -4.58
C GLY A 18 -0.70 5.24 -3.62
N ARG A 19 0.49 5.01 -4.19
CA ARG A 19 1.72 4.76 -3.40
C ARG A 19 2.47 6.06 -3.09
N ASN A 20 2.26 7.08 -3.91
CA ASN A 20 2.88 8.40 -3.78
C ASN A 20 1.81 9.51 -3.78
N THR A 21 2.06 10.60 -3.05
CA THR A 21 1.18 11.78 -2.98
C THR A 21 0.88 12.35 -4.37
N ALA A 22 1.88 12.43 -5.25
CA ALA A 22 1.70 12.94 -6.61
C ALA A 22 0.74 12.07 -7.43
N GLU A 23 0.78 10.75 -7.26
CA GLU A 23 -0.13 9.82 -7.92
C GLU A 23 -1.56 9.99 -7.42
N VAL A 24 -1.73 10.12 -6.10
CA VAL A 24 -3.05 10.34 -5.47
C VAL A 24 -3.68 11.64 -5.97
N LEU A 25 -2.92 12.73 -6.00
CA LEU A 25 -3.39 14.03 -6.50
C LEU A 25 -3.77 13.96 -7.99
N ASN A 26 -2.98 13.27 -8.81
CA ASN A 26 -3.29 13.09 -10.23
C ASN A 26 -4.56 12.26 -10.42
N LEU A 27 -4.72 11.18 -9.65
CA LEU A 27 -5.92 10.34 -9.69
C LEU A 27 -7.17 11.11 -9.29
N LEU A 28 -7.10 11.93 -8.23
CA LEU A 28 -8.22 12.77 -7.81
C LEU A 28 -8.64 13.75 -8.91
N LYS A 29 -7.69 14.39 -9.60
CA LYS A 29 -7.99 15.26 -10.76
C LYS A 29 -8.65 14.50 -11.92
N ILE A 30 -8.20 13.27 -12.19
CA ILE A 30 -8.81 12.43 -13.24
C ILE A 30 -10.26 12.06 -12.86
N LEU A 31 -10.51 11.74 -11.59
CA LEU A 31 -11.84 11.40 -11.09
C LEU A 31 -12.77 12.60 -11.08
N GLU A 32 -12.24 13.77 -10.73
CA GLU A 32 -12.94 15.05 -10.82
C GLU A 32 -13.39 15.36 -12.24
N GLY A 33 -12.48 15.26 -13.23
CA GLY A 33 -12.80 15.47 -14.64
C GLY A 33 -13.81 14.48 -15.21
N LYS A 34 -14.05 13.35 -14.52
CA LYS A 34 -15.07 12.36 -14.86
C LYS A 34 -16.37 12.52 -14.06
N GLY A 35 -16.47 13.52 -13.19
CA GLY A 35 -17.64 13.75 -12.35
C GLY A 35 -17.80 12.73 -11.21
N VAL A 36 -16.72 12.05 -10.81
CA VAL A 36 -16.75 11.00 -9.79
C VAL A 36 -16.32 11.56 -8.44
N SER A 37 -17.20 11.49 -7.45
CA SER A 37 -16.89 11.90 -6.07
C SER A 37 -16.15 10.79 -5.33
N VAL A 38 -15.24 11.14 -4.42
CA VAL A 38 -14.49 10.18 -3.59
C VAL A 38 -14.74 10.46 -2.12
N TYR A 39 -15.19 9.44 -1.38
CA TYR A 39 -15.37 9.50 0.06
C TYR A 39 -14.29 8.70 0.77
N ILE A 40 -13.58 9.32 1.70
CA ILE A 40 -12.52 8.70 2.49
C ILE A 40 -12.99 8.56 3.94
N HIS A 41 -13.34 7.34 4.34
CA HIS A 41 -13.96 7.04 5.63
C HIS A 41 -13.09 7.45 6.83
N TYR A 42 -11.81 7.11 6.83
CA TYR A 42 -10.90 7.44 7.92
C TYR A 42 -10.73 8.95 8.13
N LEU A 43 -10.91 9.75 7.07
CA LEU A 43 -10.77 11.20 7.13
C LEU A 43 -12.12 11.91 7.31
N VAL A 44 -13.24 11.20 7.19
CA VAL A 44 -14.60 11.75 7.09
C VAL A 44 -14.64 12.88 6.05
N LEU A 45 -13.89 12.71 4.96
CA LEU A 45 -13.78 13.71 3.88
C LEU A 45 -14.46 13.21 2.61
N THR A 46 -15.21 14.11 1.99
CA THR A 46 -15.81 13.90 0.67
C THR A 46 -15.17 14.85 -0.32
N PHE A 47 -14.47 14.30 -1.31
CA PHE A 47 -14.03 15.03 -2.48
C PHE A 47 -15.19 15.02 -3.49
N SER A 48 -15.83 16.18 -3.67
CA SER A 48 -16.97 16.34 -4.58
C SER A 48 -16.48 16.81 -5.95
N ALA A 49 -16.91 16.15 -7.01
CA ALA A 49 -16.67 16.58 -8.39
C ALA A 49 -17.61 17.72 -8.84
N LYS A 50 -18.55 18.17 -7.98
CA LYS A 50 -19.34 19.37 -8.24
C LYS A 50 -18.55 20.62 -7.85
N GLU A 51 -18.65 21.62 -8.72
CA GLU A 51 -18.04 22.94 -8.66
C GLU A 51 -18.58 23.74 -7.47
N ASP A 52 -18.25 23.31 -6.26
CA ASP A 52 -18.51 24.04 -5.02
C ASP A 52 -17.19 24.59 -4.49
N SER A 53 -17.26 25.81 -3.95
CA SER A 53 -16.18 26.59 -3.34
C SER A 53 -15.36 25.88 -2.24
N ASN A 54 -15.75 24.67 -1.85
CA ASN A 54 -15.11 23.84 -0.83
C ASN A 54 -13.94 22.98 -1.35
N GLN A 55 -13.72 22.86 -2.66
CA GLN A 55 -12.65 22.01 -3.22
C GLN A 55 -11.24 22.43 -2.77
N ILE A 56 -10.99 23.74 -2.62
CA ILE A 56 -9.68 24.26 -2.18
C ILE A 56 -9.39 23.84 -0.73
N PHE A 57 -10.38 23.94 0.15
CA PHE A 57 -10.25 23.55 1.56
C PHE A 57 -10.07 22.02 1.70
N THR A 58 -10.84 21.22 0.95
CA THR A 58 -10.67 19.76 0.95
C THR A 58 -9.29 19.35 0.43
N THR A 59 -8.78 20.02 -0.61
CA THR A 59 -7.44 19.76 -1.17
C THR A 59 -6.33 20.15 -0.20
N LEU A 60 -6.46 21.29 0.48
CA LEU A 60 -5.52 21.73 1.51
C LEU A 60 -5.49 20.77 2.70
N GLU A 61 -6.65 20.37 3.20
CA GLU A 61 -6.75 19.38 4.28
C GLU A 61 -6.12 18.04 3.90
N ILE A 62 -6.40 17.55 2.69
CA ILE A 62 -5.80 16.31 2.19
C ILE A 62 -4.28 16.46 2.13
N THR A 63 -3.78 17.57 1.59
CA THR A 63 -2.34 17.80 1.44
C THR A 63 -1.64 17.81 2.80
N ILE A 64 -2.14 18.60 3.75
CA ILE A 64 -1.57 18.68 5.11
C ILE A 64 -1.60 17.30 5.78
N LYS A 65 -2.72 16.58 5.73
CA LYS A 65 -2.85 15.27 6.36
C LYS A 65 -1.94 14.23 5.70
N VAL A 66 -1.77 14.28 4.37
CA VAL A 66 -0.84 13.40 3.65
C VAL A 66 0.60 13.69 4.03
N ASP A 67 0.99 14.95 4.13
CA ASP A 67 2.34 15.34 4.53
C ASP A 67 2.64 14.94 5.98
N LEU A 68 1.68 15.11 6.90
CA LEU A 68 1.80 14.64 8.28
C LEU A 68 1.94 13.11 8.36
N ALA A 69 1.12 12.36 7.62
CA ALA A 69 1.21 10.91 7.59
C ALA A 69 2.57 10.43 7.05
N ARG A 70 3.13 11.14 6.07
CA ARG A 70 4.47 10.88 5.54
C ARG A 70 5.55 11.16 6.59
N MET A 71 5.48 12.30 7.28
CA MET A 71 6.42 12.67 8.33
C MET A 71 6.43 11.62 9.46
N TRP A 72 5.26 11.21 9.96
CA TRP A 72 5.16 10.17 10.97
C TRP A 72 5.69 8.82 10.51
N SER A 73 5.48 8.47 9.23
CA SER A 73 6.05 7.25 8.65
C SER A 73 7.57 7.30 8.58
N GLU A 74 8.16 8.47 8.33
CA GLU A 74 9.60 8.69 8.33
C GLU A 74 10.18 8.62 9.76
N ASP A 75 9.53 9.25 10.74
CA ASP A 75 9.89 9.17 12.16
C ASP A 75 9.84 7.74 12.69
N LEU A 76 8.78 6.99 12.36
CA LEU A 76 8.67 5.58 12.74
C LEU A 76 9.81 4.75 12.14
N LYS A 77 10.15 4.98 10.86
CA LYS A 77 11.30 4.31 10.23
C LYS A 77 12.61 4.65 10.92
N LEU A 78 12.81 5.91 11.34
CA LEU A 78 13.99 6.31 12.10
C LEU A 78 14.06 5.59 13.44
N SER A 79 12.94 5.52 14.17
CA SER A 79 12.85 4.81 15.45
C SER A 79 13.18 3.32 15.29
N ILE A 80 12.58 2.65 14.29
CA ILE A 80 12.86 1.24 13.98
C ILE A 80 14.34 1.04 13.64
N LYS A 81 14.92 1.89 12.77
CA LYS A 81 16.34 1.80 12.39
C LYS A 81 17.26 2.02 13.60
N SER A 82 16.91 2.95 14.48
CA SER A 82 17.64 3.19 15.73
C SER A 82 17.59 1.96 16.63
N GLY A 83 16.42 1.36 16.81
CA GLY A 83 16.25 0.11 17.58
C GLY A 83 17.09 -1.03 17.01
N ILE A 84 17.08 -1.23 15.68
CA ILE A 84 17.92 -2.23 15.02
C ILE A 84 19.41 -1.94 15.23
N ARG A 85 19.83 -0.67 15.14
CA ARG A 85 21.23 -0.28 15.36
C ARG A 85 21.67 -0.58 16.79
N ASN A 86 20.85 -0.23 17.78
CA ASN A 86 21.14 -0.52 19.19
C ASN A 86 21.22 -2.04 19.45
N SER A 87 20.25 -2.80 18.92
CA SER A 87 20.26 -4.27 19.00
C SER A 87 21.53 -4.87 18.40
N LYS A 88 21.97 -4.39 17.22
CA LYS A 88 23.23 -4.81 16.60
C LYS A 88 24.46 -4.43 17.42
N ALA A 89 24.48 -3.24 18.03
CA ALA A 89 25.58 -2.80 18.89
C ALA A 89 25.71 -3.67 20.16
N GLN A 90 24.59 -4.20 20.66
CA GLN A 90 24.54 -5.17 21.75
C GLN A 90 24.89 -6.60 21.30
N GLY A 91 25.25 -6.82 20.04
CA GLY A 91 25.58 -8.15 19.49
C GLY A 91 24.36 -9.06 19.27
N LEU A 92 23.13 -8.54 19.40
CA LEU A 92 21.92 -9.31 19.17
C LEU A 92 21.64 -9.46 17.66
N HIS A 93 21.33 -10.69 17.25
CA HIS A 93 21.05 -11.02 15.86
C HIS A 93 19.60 -10.66 15.50
N SER A 94 19.41 -9.69 14.60
CA SER A 94 18.09 -9.15 14.24
C SER A 94 17.35 -9.90 13.13
N CYS A 95 17.97 -10.90 12.51
CA CYS A 95 17.41 -11.61 11.35
C CYS A 95 17.45 -13.14 11.51
N ARG A 96 17.26 -13.89 10.42
CA ARG A 96 17.48 -15.35 10.39
C ARG A 96 18.89 -15.68 10.87
N ARG A 97 19.02 -16.48 11.93
CA ARG A 97 20.33 -16.90 12.49
C ARG A 97 21.28 -17.33 11.36
N GLY A 98 22.47 -16.73 11.34
CA GLY A 98 23.53 -17.13 10.41
C GLY A 98 23.78 -18.63 10.49
N ASN A 99 24.00 -19.27 9.34
CA ASN A 99 24.24 -20.71 9.21
C ASN A 99 23.08 -21.64 9.64
N SER A 100 21.87 -21.11 9.87
CA SER A 100 20.69 -21.97 9.94
C SER A 100 20.44 -22.60 8.57
N THR A 101 20.68 -23.91 8.48
CA THR A 101 20.32 -24.73 7.33
C THR A 101 19.19 -25.65 7.75
N GLU A 102 18.18 -25.76 6.91
CA GLU A 102 17.13 -26.75 7.09
C GLU A 102 17.49 -27.97 6.23
N ASN A 103 17.29 -29.16 6.78
CA ASN A 103 17.46 -30.38 6.02
C ASN A 103 16.51 -30.38 4.82
N ARG A 104 17.02 -30.77 3.65
CA ARG A 104 16.28 -30.80 2.38
C ARG A 104 14.94 -31.51 2.50
N GLU A 105 14.88 -32.63 3.23
CA GLU A 105 13.63 -33.38 3.42
C GLU A 105 12.56 -32.59 4.19
N ASN A 106 12.97 -31.90 5.26
CA ASN A 106 12.08 -31.05 6.05
C ASN A 106 11.60 -29.83 5.26
N PHE A 107 12.49 -29.22 4.48
CA PHE A 107 12.14 -28.11 3.60
C PHE A 107 11.13 -28.53 2.51
N LEU A 108 11.39 -29.66 1.84
CA LEU A 108 10.49 -30.20 0.81
C LEU A 108 9.15 -30.66 1.40
N GLY A 109 9.16 -31.20 2.63
CA GLY A 109 7.95 -31.59 3.35
C GLY A 109 7.00 -30.43 3.67
N LYS A 110 7.53 -29.22 3.90
CA LYS A 110 6.74 -27.99 4.15
C LYS A 110 6.08 -27.42 2.91
N HIS A 111 6.66 -27.65 1.73
CA HIS A 111 6.27 -26.98 0.48
C HIS A 111 5.77 -27.96 -0.59
N LYS A 112 4.91 -28.93 -0.21
CA LYS A 112 4.37 -29.95 -1.11
C LYS A 112 3.61 -29.36 -2.31
N GLU A 113 2.83 -28.31 -2.09
CA GLU A 113 2.07 -27.64 -3.15
C GLU A 113 3.00 -26.95 -4.17
N VAL A 114 4.07 -26.30 -3.72
CA VAL A 114 5.05 -25.64 -4.61
C VAL A 114 5.71 -26.66 -5.53
N ILE A 115 6.09 -27.83 -5.00
CA ILE A 115 6.67 -28.94 -5.79
C ILE A 115 5.67 -29.46 -6.83
N LYS A 116 4.39 -29.55 -6.46
CA LYS A 116 3.32 -29.99 -7.35
C LYS A 116 3.09 -28.99 -8.50
N TYR A 117 3.09 -27.69 -8.22
CA TYR A 117 2.96 -26.66 -9.25
C TYR A 117 4.20 -26.57 -10.14
N GLN A 118 5.40 -26.68 -9.57
CA GLN A 118 6.64 -26.71 -10.33
C GLN A 118 6.67 -27.89 -11.32
N LYS A 119 6.27 -29.09 -10.88
CA LYS A 119 6.15 -30.25 -11.78
C LYS A 119 5.12 -30.03 -12.90
N ARG A 120 4.01 -29.33 -12.61
CA ARG A 120 2.98 -29.01 -13.62
C ARG A 120 3.43 -27.95 -14.62
N GLU A 121 4.14 -26.91 -14.19
CA GLU A 121 4.68 -25.89 -15.12
C GLU A 121 5.76 -26.45 -16.03
N VAL A 122 6.64 -27.32 -15.53
CA VAL A 122 7.66 -27.98 -16.36
C VAL A 122 6.99 -28.83 -17.44
N LEU A 123 5.93 -29.56 -17.11
CA LEU A 123 5.13 -30.32 -18.09
C LEU A 123 4.41 -29.44 -19.13
N GLN A 124 4.14 -28.17 -18.83
CA GLN A 124 3.48 -27.23 -19.75
C GLN A 124 4.46 -26.44 -20.62
N ARG A 125 5.74 -26.35 -20.23
CA ARG A 125 6.81 -25.71 -21.02
C ARG A 125 7.44 -26.64 -22.06
N ASP A 126 7.30 -27.95 -21.89
CA ASP A 126 7.82 -28.98 -22.81
C ASP A 126 6.86 -29.29 -23.97
N TYR A 127 5.83 -28.45 -24.17
CA TYR A 127 4.90 -28.44 -25.31
C TYR A 127 5.01 -27.12 -26.07
#